data_AF-D3BSS2-F1
#
_entry.id   AF-D3BSS2-F1
#
_cell.length_a   1.000
_cell.length_b   1.000
_cell.length_c   1.000
_cell.angle_alpha   90.00
_cell.angle_beta   90.00
_cell.angle_gamma   90.00
#
_symmetry.space_group_name_H-M   'P 1'
#
loop_
_entity.id
_entity.type
_entity.pdbx_description
1 polymer ?
#
loop_
_entity_poly.entity_id
_entity_poly.type
_entity_poly.pdbx_seq_one_letter_code
_entity_poly.pdbx_strand_id
1 'polypeptide(L)'
;MNKKIFNNVFNNSVLRVYIFQQVRSIHVDYLREKSLKWKVVECKPYLLTGYNYFQLLKEYYKQIEEKNKKWYHKFKSYSLKSDRTIYHTLRIAVQHDRLEIINMIQSPRGRNMQLLQWLTEKISNHNIEEYGLIYCVSEALVNAAIVGRIDMIEYLMSQCDFTTIPETIQPYILENGVMSGSIEMIEWILGHGVKYKPMINYIELSAKYGHLNLVQYFEMNNIGHFTSRTIDNAVRSNNFQLVEWLHYNQSESFQSSAMDLSARMGLTLLKWFHSNRTEGCTIRSMINASFSHDLETVKWLRENRSDSYNNRILNEIILNSHPSSYEILQYLYDQNLYEKFNINLLKLDDIFSRSAHNDRREDILNFMIDYQNQLFPAFDLKKELRILIKRHGYFSYGIKI
;
A
#
# COMPACT_ATOMS: atom_id res chain seq x y z
N MET A 1 -3.14 19.99 19.39
CA MET A 1 -1.98 19.18 19.80
C MET A 1 -1.09 20.01 20.73
N ASN A 2 -0.66 19.48 21.87
CA ASN A 2 0.20 20.19 22.81
C ASN A 2 1.61 20.36 22.21
N LYS A 3 1.95 21.60 21.80
CA LYS A 3 3.20 21.94 21.10
C LYS A 3 4.46 21.53 21.88
N LYS A 4 4.41 21.58 23.21
CA LYS A 4 5.52 21.19 24.08
C LYS A 4 5.77 19.68 24.03
N ILE A 5 4.70 18.88 24.12
CA ILE A 5 4.78 17.42 24.01
C ILE A 5 5.29 17.02 22.62
N PHE A 6 4.75 17.62 21.57
CA PHE A 6 5.20 17.36 20.20
C PHE A 6 6.70 17.61 20.03
N ASN A 7 7.19 18.78 20.46
CA ASN A 7 8.61 19.11 20.35
C ASN A 7 9.48 18.15 21.18
N ASN A 8 9.06 17.79 22.40
CA ASN A 8 9.82 16.86 23.24
C ASN A 8 9.94 15.48 22.59
N VAL A 9 8.88 14.98 21.97
CA VAL A 9 8.86 13.68 21.29
C VAL A 9 9.70 13.68 20.03
N PHE A 10 9.52 14.67 19.15
CA PHE A 10 10.18 14.69 17.83
C PHE A 10 11.59 15.29 17.82
N ASN A 11 12.00 16.02 18.87
CA ASN A 11 13.39 16.44 19.05
C ASN A 11 14.26 15.33 19.67
N ASN A 12 13.66 14.34 20.33
CA ASN A 12 14.39 13.14 20.78
C ASN A 12 14.67 12.24 19.57
N SER A 13 15.94 12.05 19.23
CA SER A 13 16.36 11.29 18.05
C SER A 13 15.93 9.81 18.10
N VAL A 14 15.99 9.18 19.27
CA VAL A 14 15.62 7.78 19.48
C VAL A 14 14.12 7.59 19.28
N LEU A 15 13.31 8.40 19.98
CA LEU A 15 11.85 8.35 19.84
C LEU A 15 11.41 8.66 18.42
N ARG A 16 12.00 9.68 17.79
CA ARG A 16 11.70 10.04 16.40
C ARG A 16 11.97 8.88 15.46
N VAL A 17 13.13 8.22 15.56
CA VAL A 17 13.48 7.08 14.71
C VAL A 17 12.47 5.95 14.91
N TYR A 18 12.17 5.60 16.15
CA TYR A 18 11.21 4.54 16.46
C TYR A 18 9.80 4.85 15.92
N ILE A 19 9.31 6.07 16.13
CA ILE A 19 8.02 6.53 15.61
C ILE A 19 7.96 6.40 14.09
N PHE A 20 8.97 6.88 13.36
CA PHE A 20 8.95 6.81 11.90
C PHE A 20 9.16 5.40 11.36
N GLN A 21 9.88 4.53 12.08
CA GLN A 21 9.93 3.10 11.77
C GLN A 21 8.53 2.47 11.89
N GLN A 22 7.82 2.75 12.97
CA GLN A 22 6.46 2.26 13.18
C GLN A 22 5.47 2.83 12.14
N VAL A 23 5.55 4.13 11.83
CA VAL A 23 4.74 4.73 10.76
C VAL A 23 5.03 4.06 9.42
N ARG A 24 6.30 3.81 9.08
CA ARG A 24 6.69 3.09 7.85
C ARG A 24 6.14 1.66 7.84
N SER A 25 6.22 0.97 8.98
CA SER A 25 5.65 -0.39 9.18
C SER A 25 4.14 -0.39 8.95
N ILE A 26 3.40 0.49 9.62
CA ILE A 26 1.96 0.65 9.43
C ILE A 26 1.63 0.90 7.96
N HIS A 27 2.31 1.84 7.30
CA HIS A 27 2.01 2.15 5.90
C HIS A 27 2.28 0.95 4.98
N VAL A 28 3.43 0.29 5.11
CA VAL A 28 3.85 -0.73 4.14
C VAL A 28 3.28 -2.11 4.44
N ASP A 29 3.24 -2.51 5.71
CA ASP A 29 2.90 -3.88 6.10
C ASP A 29 1.41 -4.04 6.38
N TYR A 30 0.81 -3.00 6.95
CA TYR A 30 -0.59 -3.00 7.35
C TYR A 30 -1.49 -2.36 6.29
N LEU A 31 -1.22 -1.11 5.90
CA LEU A 31 -2.00 -0.39 4.88
C LEU A 31 -1.62 -0.80 3.44
N ARG A 32 -0.47 -1.45 3.25
CA ARG A 32 0.11 -1.80 1.93
C ARG A 32 0.32 -0.60 1.01
N GLU A 33 0.49 0.57 1.61
CA GLU A 33 0.80 1.83 0.94
C GLU A 33 2.31 2.05 0.85
N LYS A 34 2.72 2.88 -0.12
CA LYS A 34 4.11 3.30 -0.26
C LYS A 34 4.44 4.31 0.84
N SER A 35 5.42 4.00 1.67
CA SER A 35 6.02 5.02 2.54
C SER A 35 7.05 5.84 1.77
N LEU A 36 6.91 7.17 1.83
CA LEU A 36 7.77 8.11 1.12
C LEU A 36 8.58 8.94 2.13
N LYS A 37 9.88 9.11 1.86
CA LYS A 37 10.73 10.01 2.65
C LYS A 37 10.27 11.46 2.42
N TRP A 38 10.29 12.28 3.46
CA TRP A 38 9.91 13.71 3.35
C TRP A 38 10.66 14.44 2.22
N LYS A 39 11.96 14.20 2.07
CA LYS A 39 12.79 14.75 0.98
C LYS A 39 12.27 14.43 -0.42
N VAL A 40 11.59 13.29 -0.58
CA VAL A 40 10.93 12.91 -1.84
C VAL A 40 9.63 13.69 -2.02
N VAL A 41 8.85 13.85 -0.94
CA VAL A 41 7.57 14.58 -0.95
C VAL A 41 7.78 16.06 -1.24
N GLU A 42 8.70 16.72 -0.52
CA GLU A 42 8.96 18.17 -0.66
C GLU A 42 9.46 18.56 -2.06
N CYS A 43 10.11 17.63 -2.78
CA CYS A 43 10.63 17.86 -4.11
C CYS A 43 9.61 17.58 -5.23
N LYS A 44 8.41 17.09 -4.89
CA LYS A 44 7.42 16.59 -5.84
C LYS A 44 6.07 17.29 -5.65
N PRO A 45 5.77 18.32 -6.45
CA PRO A 45 4.55 19.14 -6.30
C PRO A 45 3.24 18.34 -6.35
N TYR A 46 3.16 17.27 -7.15
CA TYR A 46 1.96 16.42 -7.21
C TYR A 46 1.71 15.64 -5.91
N LEU A 47 2.76 15.30 -5.16
CA LEU A 47 2.63 14.71 -3.82
C LEU A 47 2.22 15.76 -2.79
N LEU A 48 2.78 16.98 -2.87
CA LEU A 48 2.34 18.10 -2.04
C LEU A 48 0.84 18.36 -2.23
N THR A 49 0.38 18.31 -3.47
CA THR A 49 -1.02 18.50 -3.83
C THR A 49 -1.91 17.37 -3.32
N GLY A 50 -1.59 16.11 -3.65
CA GLY A 50 -2.40 14.95 -3.26
C GLY A 50 -2.48 14.72 -1.75
N TYR A 51 -1.48 15.17 -0.98
CA TYR A 51 -1.47 15.11 0.49
C TYR A 51 -1.88 16.42 1.18
N ASN A 52 -2.44 17.39 0.44
CA ASN A 52 -2.94 18.65 0.98
C ASN A 52 -1.90 19.54 1.68
N TYR A 53 -0.66 19.55 1.22
CA TYR A 53 0.37 20.51 1.63
C TYR A 53 0.24 21.83 0.86
N PHE A 54 -0.94 22.45 0.92
CA PHE A 54 -1.32 23.60 0.09
C PHE A 54 -0.35 24.79 0.23
N GLN A 55 0.07 25.13 1.46
CA GLN A 55 0.97 26.25 1.68
C GLN A 55 2.37 26.00 1.10
N LEU A 56 2.91 24.80 1.29
CA LEU A 56 4.19 24.40 0.70
C LEU A 56 4.11 24.37 -0.84
N LEU A 57 2.96 24.00 -1.39
CA LEU A 57 2.73 24.07 -2.83
C LEU A 57 2.78 25.52 -3.34
N LYS A 58 2.14 26.47 -2.65
CA LYS A 58 2.23 27.91 -3.02
C LYS A 58 3.66 28.43 -2.99
N GLU A 59 4.43 28.08 -1.95
CA GLU A 59 5.85 28.42 -1.84
C GLU A 59 6.67 27.81 -2.97
N TYR A 60 6.36 26.57 -3.36
CA TYR A 60 7.01 25.90 -4.48
C TYR A 60 6.78 26.63 -5.81
N TYR A 61 5.56 27.08 -6.11
CA TYR A 61 5.27 27.87 -7.31
C TYR A 61 6.02 29.22 -7.31
N LYS A 62 6.03 29.92 -6.17
CA LYS A 62 6.78 31.18 -6.01
C LYS A 62 8.27 31.00 -6.34
N GLN A 63 8.89 29.92 -5.86
CA GLN A 63 10.30 29.63 -6.14
C GLN A 63 10.58 29.29 -7.62
N ILE A 64 9.62 28.72 -8.34
CA ILE A 64 9.75 28.44 -9.78
C ILE A 64 9.73 29.74 -10.56
N GLU A 65 8.76 30.61 -10.27
CA GLU A 65 8.60 31.92 -10.90
C GLU A 65 9.85 32.78 -10.69
N GLU A 66 10.35 32.87 -9.45
CA GLU A 66 11.55 33.64 -9.10
C GLU A 66 12.82 33.14 -9.80
N LYS A 67 12.94 31.83 -10.04
CA LYS A 67 14.16 31.21 -10.58
C LYS A 67 14.12 31.01 -12.11
N ASN A 68 13.00 31.34 -12.76
CA ASN A 68 12.76 31.10 -14.19
C ASN A 68 13.16 29.68 -14.65
N LYS A 69 12.91 28.68 -13.80
CA LYS A 69 13.31 27.27 -14.04
C LYS A 69 12.13 26.51 -14.62
N LYS A 70 12.32 25.87 -15.78
CA LYS A 70 11.32 24.92 -16.28
C LYS A 70 11.23 23.72 -15.36
N TRP A 71 10.02 23.41 -14.88
CA TRP A 71 9.80 22.40 -13.83
C TRP A 71 10.16 20.99 -14.28
N TYR A 72 10.05 20.72 -15.59
CA TYR A 72 10.29 19.41 -16.18
C TYR A 72 11.77 19.02 -16.33
N HIS A 73 12.73 19.95 -16.14
CA HIS A 73 14.15 19.61 -16.17
C HIS A 73 14.56 18.61 -15.06
N LYS A 74 13.75 18.49 -13.99
CA LYS A 74 13.94 17.47 -12.94
C LYS A 74 13.39 16.08 -13.30
N PHE A 75 12.59 15.94 -14.36
CA PHE A 75 11.99 14.67 -14.78
C PHE A 75 12.84 13.90 -15.82
N LYS A 76 14.05 14.39 -16.13
CA LYS A 76 14.89 13.94 -17.26
C LYS A 76 15.53 12.55 -17.13
N SER A 77 15.27 11.77 -16.08
CA SER A 77 15.89 10.44 -15.98
C SER A 77 15.04 9.43 -15.21
N TYR A 78 14.56 8.42 -15.95
CA TYR A 78 14.17 7.06 -15.53
C TYR A 78 12.75 6.69 -15.06
N SER A 79 11.78 7.59 -14.81
CA SER A 79 10.46 7.13 -14.28
C SER A 79 9.22 7.33 -15.16
N LEU A 80 9.36 7.76 -16.42
CA LEU A 80 8.21 8.11 -17.26
C LEU A 80 7.60 6.94 -18.04
N LYS A 81 8.29 5.78 -18.13
CA LYS A 81 7.85 4.63 -18.94
C LYS A 81 6.96 3.61 -18.21
N SER A 82 6.91 3.62 -16.87
CA SER A 82 6.27 2.55 -16.09
C SER A 82 4.78 2.77 -15.80
N ASP A 83 4.25 3.97 -16.03
CA ASP A 83 2.86 4.31 -15.73
C ASP A 83 2.16 4.88 -16.96
N ARG A 84 1.39 4.03 -17.66
CA ARG A 84 0.75 4.37 -18.94
C ARG A 84 -0.34 5.43 -18.79
N THR A 85 -1.00 5.53 -17.64
CA THR A 85 -2.09 6.49 -17.39
C THR A 85 -1.55 7.91 -17.28
N ILE A 86 -0.38 8.07 -16.65
CA ILE A 86 0.23 9.40 -16.49
C ILE A 86 0.98 9.82 -17.78
N TYR A 87 1.32 8.91 -18.69
CA TYR A 87 2.12 9.23 -19.88
C TYR A 87 1.48 10.29 -20.79
N HIS A 88 0.16 10.22 -21.02
CA HIS A 88 -0.54 11.20 -21.85
C HIS A 88 -0.65 12.57 -21.16
N THR A 89 -1.07 12.58 -19.90
CA THR A 89 -1.16 13.80 -19.06
C THR A 89 0.19 14.47 -18.86
N LEU A 90 1.25 13.69 -18.60
CA LEU A 90 2.62 14.18 -18.51
C LEU A 90 3.10 14.71 -19.85
N ARG A 91 2.71 14.11 -20.99
CA ARG A 91 3.06 14.63 -22.31
C ARG A 91 2.45 16.02 -22.52
N ILE A 92 1.16 16.19 -22.26
CA ILE A 92 0.47 17.50 -22.36
C ILE A 92 1.10 18.51 -21.39
N ALA A 93 1.24 18.15 -20.12
CA ALA A 93 1.84 19.02 -19.12
C ALA A 93 3.27 19.43 -19.49
N VAL A 94 4.12 18.51 -19.94
CA VAL A 94 5.51 18.80 -20.34
C VAL A 94 5.57 19.59 -21.64
N GLN A 95 4.72 19.28 -22.64
CA GLN A 95 4.67 19.99 -23.92
C GLN A 95 4.36 21.48 -23.73
N HIS A 96 3.50 21.82 -22.76
CA HIS A 96 3.07 23.19 -22.51
C HIS A 96 3.72 23.84 -21.28
N ASP A 97 4.65 23.16 -20.60
CA ASP A 97 5.27 23.61 -19.33
C ASP A 97 4.23 23.87 -18.20
N ARG A 98 3.17 23.04 -18.12
CA ARG A 98 2.00 23.24 -17.24
C ARG A 98 1.95 22.26 -16.08
N LEU A 99 2.66 22.58 -15.02
CA LEU A 99 2.68 21.78 -13.80
C LEU A 99 1.31 21.74 -13.09
N GLU A 100 0.50 22.79 -13.30
CA GLU A 100 -0.83 22.97 -12.71
C GLU A 100 -1.78 21.83 -13.09
N ILE A 101 -1.66 21.28 -14.31
CA ILE A 101 -2.51 20.19 -14.80
C ILE A 101 -2.35 18.94 -13.95
N ILE A 102 -1.10 18.53 -13.71
CA ILE A 102 -0.79 17.33 -12.92
C ILE A 102 -1.29 17.54 -11.48
N ASN A 103 -1.10 18.74 -10.94
CA ASN A 103 -1.55 19.06 -9.59
C ASN A 103 -3.08 19.10 -9.51
N MET A 104 -3.79 19.70 -10.46
CA MET A 104 -5.26 19.75 -10.48
C MET A 104 -5.84 18.34 -10.44
N ILE A 105 -5.33 17.44 -11.28
CA ILE A 105 -5.75 16.03 -11.32
C ILE A 105 -5.58 15.35 -9.96
N GLN A 106 -4.48 15.62 -9.26
CA GLN A 106 -4.19 15.03 -7.95
C GLN A 106 -4.90 15.73 -6.78
N SER A 107 -5.34 16.97 -6.95
CA SER A 107 -5.87 17.80 -5.87
C SER A 107 -7.10 17.22 -5.14
N PRO A 108 -8.00 16.44 -5.78
CA PRO A 108 -9.10 15.81 -5.06
C PRO A 108 -8.64 14.83 -3.97
N ARG A 109 -7.48 14.17 -4.15
CA ARG A 109 -6.91 13.28 -3.13
C ARG A 109 -6.66 13.99 -1.79
N GLY A 110 -6.32 15.28 -1.85
CA GLY A 110 -6.11 16.13 -0.68
C GLY A 110 -7.39 16.53 0.04
N ARG A 111 -8.58 16.21 -0.52
CA ARG A 111 -9.91 16.55 0.03
C ARG A 111 -10.09 18.04 0.32
N ASN A 112 -9.37 18.89 -0.40
CA ASN A 112 -9.37 20.33 -0.20
C ASN A 112 -9.96 21.04 -1.42
N MET A 113 -11.21 21.52 -1.27
CA MET A 113 -11.93 22.23 -2.32
C MET A 113 -11.23 23.53 -2.74
N GLN A 114 -10.67 24.28 -1.78
CA GLN A 114 -9.97 25.53 -2.09
C GLN A 114 -8.70 25.31 -2.90
N LEU A 115 -7.96 24.23 -2.61
CA LEU A 115 -6.78 23.84 -3.38
C LEU A 115 -7.18 23.44 -4.81
N LEU A 116 -8.26 22.66 -4.96
CA LEU A 116 -8.81 22.29 -6.26
C LEU A 116 -9.20 23.54 -7.07
N GLN A 117 -10.03 24.42 -6.49
CA GLN A 117 -10.47 25.67 -7.13
C GLN A 117 -9.29 26.54 -7.54
N TRP A 118 -8.30 26.72 -6.66
CA TRP A 118 -7.09 27.50 -6.96
C TRP A 118 -6.29 26.93 -8.14
N LEU A 119 -6.19 25.61 -8.27
CA LEU A 119 -5.52 24.95 -9.39
C LEU A 119 -6.35 25.04 -10.68
N THR A 120 -7.67 24.91 -10.59
CA THR A 120 -8.59 25.06 -11.73
C THR A 120 -8.54 26.49 -12.28
N GLU A 121 -8.62 27.52 -11.43
CA GLU A 121 -8.51 28.92 -11.84
C GLU A 121 -7.21 29.20 -12.59
N LYS A 122 -6.09 28.67 -12.08
CA LYS A 122 -4.79 28.76 -12.76
C LYS A 122 -4.80 28.09 -14.13
N ILE A 123 -5.53 26.99 -14.31
CA ILE A 123 -5.64 26.28 -15.59
C ILE A 123 -6.50 27.07 -16.57
N SER A 124 -7.65 27.57 -16.13
CA SER A 124 -8.63 28.32 -16.95
C SER A 124 -8.08 29.63 -17.52
N ASN A 125 -7.11 30.25 -16.83
CA ASN A 125 -6.42 31.46 -17.30
C ASN A 125 -5.50 31.23 -18.53
N HIS A 126 -5.48 30.03 -19.09
CA HIS A 126 -4.59 29.69 -20.19
C HIS A 126 -5.31 28.87 -21.26
N ASN A 127 -5.08 29.21 -22.53
CA ASN A 127 -5.60 28.47 -23.69
C ASN A 127 -5.04 27.04 -23.73
N ILE A 128 -5.76 26.08 -23.16
CA ILE A 128 -5.54 24.65 -23.37
C ILE A 128 -6.54 24.22 -24.43
N GLU A 129 -6.11 23.40 -25.39
CA GLU A 129 -7.02 22.79 -26.36
C GLU A 129 -8.14 22.05 -25.61
N GLU A 130 -9.39 22.27 -26.01
CA GLU A 130 -10.61 21.78 -25.34
C GLU A 130 -10.55 20.27 -25.01
N TYR A 131 -10.01 19.47 -25.93
CA TYR A 131 -9.84 18.03 -25.76
C TYR A 131 -8.86 17.65 -24.62
N GLY A 132 -7.81 18.45 -24.42
CA GLY A 132 -6.84 18.23 -23.34
C GLY A 132 -7.44 18.55 -21.96
N LEU A 133 -8.31 19.55 -21.86
CA LEU A 133 -8.99 19.90 -20.62
C LEU A 133 -9.98 18.82 -20.18
N ILE A 134 -10.81 18.33 -21.12
CA ILE A 134 -11.79 17.25 -20.88
C ILE A 134 -11.11 16.02 -20.28
N TYR A 135 -9.99 15.58 -20.87
CA TYR A 135 -9.26 14.42 -20.36
C TYR A 135 -8.70 14.65 -18.95
N CYS A 136 -8.15 15.84 -18.67
CA CYS A 136 -7.62 16.17 -17.35
C CYS A 136 -8.72 16.23 -16.28
N VAL A 137 -9.88 16.81 -16.62
CA VAL A 137 -11.03 16.85 -15.70
C VAL A 137 -11.54 15.43 -15.45
N SER A 138 -11.66 14.59 -16.47
CA SER A 138 -12.01 13.16 -16.32
C SER A 138 -11.13 12.42 -15.30
N GLU A 139 -9.82 12.59 -15.36
CA GLU A 139 -8.89 11.99 -14.38
C GLU A 139 -9.04 12.60 -12.97
N ALA A 140 -9.39 13.88 -12.86
CA ALA A 140 -9.68 14.53 -11.59
C ALA A 140 -10.99 14.01 -10.96
N LEU A 141 -12.04 13.78 -11.76
CA LEU A 141 -13.31 13.18 -11.32
C LEU A 141 -13.07 11.81 -10.66
N VAL A 142 -12.18 11.00 -11.23
CA VAL A 142 -11.77 9.71 -10.64
C VAL A 142 -11.19 9.90 -9.24
N ASN A 143 -10.24 10.83 -9.09
CA ASN A 143 -9.62 11.07 -7.79
C ASN A 143 -10.62 11.60 -6.76
N ALA A 144 -11.62 12.38 -7.19
CA ALA A 144 -12.71 12.86 -6.34
C ALA A 144 -13.65 11.71 -5.91
N ALA A 145 -13.97 10.78 -6.82
CA ALA A 145 -14.75 9.58 -6.51
C ALA A 145 -14.04 8.68 -5.49
N ILE A 146 -12.72 8.49 -5.62
CA ILE A 146 -11.94 7.66 -4.69
C ILE A 146 -11.98 8.22 -3.26
N VAL A 147 -12.04 9.54 -3.10
CA VAL A 147 -12.15 10.16 -1.77
C VAL A 147 -13.59 10.40 -1.30
N GLY A 148 -14.59 10.05 -2.13
CA GLY A 148 -16.00 10.19 -1.76
C GLY A 148 -16.51 11.63 -1.75
N ARG A 149 -15.90 12.54 -2.54
CA ARG A 149 -16.25 13.98 -2.54
C ARG A 149 -17.10 14.34 -3.75
N ILE A 150 -18.41 14.14 -3.62
CA ILE A 150 -19.41 14.45 -4.66
C ILE A 150 -19.35 15.93 -5.05
N ASP A 151 -19.24 16.82 -4.07
CA ASP A 151 -19.09 18.26 -4.28
C ASP A 151 -17.91 18.62 -5.21
N MET A 152 -16.78 17.90 -5.10
CA MET A 152 -15.63 18.08 -5.99
C MET A 152 -15.89 17.54 -7.40
N ILE A 153 -16.65 16.46 -7.54
CA ILE A 153 -17.09 15.93 -8.83
C ILE A 153 -18.00 16.93 -9.53
N GLU A 154 -19.02 17.43 -8.83
CA GLU A 154 -19.99 18.41 -9.36
C GLU A 154 -19.29 19.71 -9.78
N TYR A 155 -18.40 20.23 -8.93
CA TYR A 155 -17.58 21.38 -9.28
C TYR A 155 -16.77 21.12 -10.56
N LEU A 156 -16.03 20.02 -10.65
CA LEU A 156 -15.23 19.67 -11.83
C LEU A 156 -16.08 19.51 -13.10
N MET A 157 -17.24 18.86 -13.00
CA MET A 157 -18.18 18.72 -14.12
C MET A 157 -18.67 20.08 -14.63
N SER A 158 -18.97 21.02 -13.72
CA SER A 158 -19.36 22.40 -14.07
C SER A 158 -18.28 23.18 -14.83
N GLN A 159 -17.00 22.80 -14.70
CA GLN A 159 -15.91 23.51 -15.38
C GLN A 159 -15.79 23.11 -16.87
N CYS A 160 -16.47 22.04 -17.28
CA CYS A 160 -16.47 21.53 -18.65
C CYS A 160 -17.90 21.33 -19.18
N ASP A 161 -18.90 21.92 -18.53
CA ASP A 161 -20.32 21.79 -18.87
C ASP A 161 -20.79 20.33 -19.05
N PHE A 162 -20.22 19.42 -18.25
CA PHE A 162 -20.63 18.03 -18.26
C PHE A 162 -21.99 17.87 -17.58
N THR A 163 -22.96 17.33 -18.31
CA THR A 163 -24.29 16.97 -17.79
C THR A 163 -24.36 15.50 -17.38
N THR A 164 -23.42 14.68 -17.82
CA THR A 164 -23.30 13.26 -17.49
C THR A 164 -21.84 12.89 -17.21
N ILE A 165 -21.63 11.77 -16.54
CA ILE A 165 -20.29 11.23 -16.30
C ILE A 165 -19.65 10.89 -17.67
N PRO A 166 -18.45 11.40 -17.99
CA PRO A 166 -17.79 11.13 -19.27
C PRO A 166 -17.66 9.64 -19.57
N GLU A 167 -17.99 9.22 -20.80
CA GLU A 167 -17.92 7.81 -21.22
C GLU A 167 -16.55 7.18 -21.00
N THR A 168 -15.49 7.99 -21.10
CA THR A 168 -14.11 7.55 -20.85
C THR A 168 -13.88 7.07 -19.43
N ILE A 169 -14.67 7.54 -18.45
CA ILE A 169 -14.52 7.21 -17.02
C ILE A 169 -15.62 6.33 -16.44
N GLN A 170 -16.77 6.24 -17.10
CA GLN A 170 -17.85 5.34 -16.70
C GLN A 170 -17.39 3.90 -16.42
N PRO A 171 -16.43 3.31 -17.18
CA PRO A 171 -15.97 1.96 -16.90
C PRO A 171 -15.23 1.80 -15.57
N TYR A 172 -14.81 2.82 -14.84
CA TYR A 172 -14.06 2.60 -13.59
C TYR A 172 -14.52 3.48 -12.42
N ILE A 173 -15.36 4.48 -12.68
CA ILE A 173 -15.79 5.42 -11.65
C ILE A 173 -16.54 4.74 -10.50
N LEU A 174 -17.34 3.70 -10.77
CA LEU A 174 -18.09 2.96 -9.74
C LEU A 174 -17.15 2.18 -8.82
N GLU A 175 -16.16 1.47 -9.37
CA GLU A 175 -15.14 0.76 -8.59
C GLU A 175 -14.33 1.72 -7.71
N ASN A 176 -14.02 2.90 -8.24
CA ASN A 176 -13.37 3.99 -7.50
C ASN A 176 -14.28 4.56 -6.40
N GLY A 177 -15.57 4.71 -6.65
CA GLY A 177 -16.58 5.07 -5.65
C GLY A 177 -16.63 4.08 -4.49
N VAL A 178 -16.50 2.77 -4.76
CA VAL A 178 -16.41 1.74 -3.71
C VAL A 178 -15.19 1.93 -2.83
N MET A 179 -14.06 2.38 -3.39
CA MET A 179 -12.86 2.66 -2.59
C MET A 179 -13.11 3.71 -1.51
N SER A 180 -14.04 4.65 -1.75
CA SER A 180 -14.35 5.72 -0.80
C SER A 180 -15.10 5.26 0.44
N GLY A 181 -15.82 4.13 0.37
CA GLY A 181 -16.67 3.65 1.45
C GLY A 181 -18.02 4.37 1.59
N SER A 182 -18.36 5.29 0.67
CA SER A 182 -19.59 6.07 0.73
C SER A 182 -20.72 5.41 -0.08
N ILE A 183 -21.81 5.02 0.59
CA ILE A 183 -23.04 4.56 -0.07
C ILE A 183 -23.61 5.68 -0.96
N GLU A 184 -23.62 6.92 -0.46
CA GLU A 184 -24.09 8.10 -1.19
C GLU A 184 -23.33 8.29 -2.51
N MET A 185 -22.02 8.05 -2.53
CA MET A 185 -21.22 8.10 -3.76
C MET A 185 -21.65 7.01 -4.75
N ILE A 186 -21.94 5.80 -4.27
CA ILE A 186 -22.45 4.70 -5.13
C ILE A 186 -23.80 5.09 -5.72
N GLU A 187 -24.74 5.54 -4.91
CA GLU A 187 -26.07 5.95 -5.35
C GLU A 187 -26.01 7.12 -6.33
N TRP A 188 -25.16 8.12 -6.05
CA TRP A 188 -24.93 9.25 -6.94
C TRP A 188 -24.40 8.79 -8.30
N ILE A 189 -23.39 7.92 -8.34
CA ILE A 189 -22.81 7.39 -9.59
C ILE A 189 -23.87 6.62 -10.41
N LEU A 190 -24.68 5.79 -9.75
CA LEU A 190 -25.74 5.02 -10.41
C LEU A 190 -26.86 5.92 -10.92
N GLY A 191 -27.21 6.96 -10.16
CA GLY A 191 -28.16 8.00 -10.57
C GLY A 191 -27.73 8.76 -11.83
N HIS A 192 -26.43 8.79 -12.12
CA HIS A 192 -25.86 9.36 -13.35
C HIS A 192 -25.69 8.33 -14.48
N GLY A 193 -26.42 7.20 -14.43
CA GLY A 193 -26.55 6.25 -15.53
C GLY A 193 -25.44 5.21 -15.62
N VAL A 194 -24.48 5.21 -14.70
CA VAL A 194 -23.46 4.14 -14.62
C VAL A 194 -24.12 2.87 -14.10
N LYS A 195 -23.77 1.72 -14.68
CA LYS A 195 -24.34 0.43 -14.32
C LYS A 195 -23.34 -0.44 -13.58
N TYR A 196 -23.87 -1.33 -12.75
CA TYR A 196 -23.09 -2.44 -12.21
C TYR A 196 -22.47 -3.28 -13.33
N LYS A 197 -21.30 -3.82 -13.01
CA LYS A 197 -20.54 -4.69 -13.90
C LYS A 197 -20.67 -6.14 -13.43
N PRO A 198 -21.17 -7.06 -14.27
CA PRO A 198 -21.37 -8.45 -13.86
C PRO A 198 -20.10 -9.17 -13.42
N MET A 199 -18.94 -8.82 -13.97
CA MET A 199 -17.66 -9.46 -13.65
C MET A 199 -17.02 -8.97 -12.34
N ILE A 200 -17.53 -7.88 -11.75
CA ILE A 200 -16.96 -7.31 -10.53
C ILE A 200 -17.77 -7.80 -9.33
N ASN A 201 -17.09 -8.46 -8.39
CA ASN A 201 -17.69 -8.77 -7.10
C ASN A 201 -17.54 -7.56 -6.16
N TYR A 202 -18.60 -6.75 -6.08
CA TYR A 202 -18.64 -5.52 -5.28
C TYR A 202 -18.57 -5.77 -3.77
N ILE A 203 -19.03 -6.93 -3.29
CA ILE A 203 -18.86 -7.37 -1.89
C ILE A 203 -17.37 -7.62 -1.60
N GLU A 204 -16.68 -8.39 -2.44
CA GLU A 204 -15.23 -8.63 -2.29
C GLU A 204 -14.42 -7.33 -2.36
N LEU A 205 -14.79 -6.42 -3.27
CA LEU A 205 -14.13 -5.12 -3.42
C LEU A 205 -14.34 -4.24 -2.18
N SER A 206 -15.55 -4.22 -1.62
CA SER A 206 -15.86 -3.48 -0.39
C SER A 206 -15.10 -4.04 0.81
N ALA A 207 -15.04 -5.37 0.93
CA ALA A 207 -14.30 -6.04 1.99
C ALA A 207 -12.78 -5.77 1.91
N LYS A 208 -12.23 -5.67 0.70
CA LYS A 208 -10.82 -5.32 0.45
C LYS A 208 -10.46 -3.95 1.03
N TYR A 209 -11.37 -2.99 0.98
CA TYR A 209 -11.19 -1.67 1.56
C TYR A 209 -11.73 -1.53 2.98
N GLY A 210 -12.27 -2.61 3.56
CA GLY A 210 -12.77 -2.64 4.93
C GLY A 210 -14.10 -1.93 5.13
N HIS A 211 -14.90 -1.75 4.08
CA HIS A 211 -16.16 -1.00 4.14
C HIS A 211 -17.34 -1.92 4.46
N LEU A 212 -17.57 -2.17 5.76
CA LEU A 212 -18.68 -3.02 6.23
C LEU A 212 -20.05 -2.53 5.75
N ASN A 213 -20.28 -1.22 5.78
CA ASN A 213 -21.51 -0.61 5.29
C ASN A 213 -21.76 -0.92 3.80
N LEU A 214 -20.73 -0.90 2.95
CA LEU A 214 -20.86 -1.27 1.53
C LEU A 214 -21.03 -2.77 1.34
N VAL A 215 -20.39 -3.62 2.15
CA VAL A 215 -20.64 -5.07 2.14
C VAL A 215 -22.12 -5.35 2.43
N GLN A 216 -22.68 -4.75 3.47
CA GLN A 216 -24.10 -4.87 3.83
C GLN A 216 -25.01 -4.29 2.73
N TYR A 217 -24.67 -3.12 2.19
CA TYR A 217 -25.44 -2.49 1.11
C TYR A 217 -25.53 -3.39 -0.13
N PHE A 218 -24.40 -3.95 -0.59
CA PHE A 218 -24.38 -4.80 -1.77
C PHE A 218 -25.06 -6.15 -1.53
N GLU A 219 -24.93 -6.73 -0.33
CA GLU A 219 -25.69 -7.93 0.06
C GLU A 219 -27.21 -7.68 0.03
N MET A 220 -27.69 -6.61 0.66
CA MET A 220 -29.12 -6.27 0.70
C MET A 220 -29.73 -6.03 -0.69
N ASN A 221 -28.92 -5.59 -1.66
CA ASN A 221 -29.34 -5.36 -3.03
C ASN A 221 -29.11 -6.58 -3.96
N ASN A 222 -28.66 -7.72 -3.42
CA ASN A 222 -28.31 -8.93 -4.18
C ASN A 222 -27.23 -8.68 -5.25
N ILE A 223 -26.20 -7.90 -4.90
CA ILE A 223 -25.11 -7.52 -5.80
C ILE A 223 -23.81 -8.19 -5.35
N GLY A 224 -23.30 -9.11 -6.16
CA GLY A 224 -22.12 -9.89 -5.82
C GLY A 224 -22.45 -11.13 -4.99
N HIS A 225 -21.44 -11.72 -4.37
CA HIS A 225 -21.57 -12.93 -3.56
C HIS A 225 -20.39 -13.07 -2.60
N PHE A 226 -20.56 -13.86 -1.54
CA PHE A 226 -19.49 -14.16 -0.60
C PHE A 226 -18.62 -15.31 -1.11
N THR A 227 -17.30 -15.15 -0.96
CA THR A 227 -16.33 -16.21 -1.22
C THR A 227 -15.29 -16.21 -0.10
N SER A 228 -14.41 -17.23 -0.09
CA SER A 228 -13.24 -17.20 0.80
C SER A 228 -12.37 -15.97 0.57
N ARG A 229 -12.34 -15.39 -0.65
CA ARG A 229 -11.64 -14.14 -0.93
C ARG A 229 -12.25 -12.95 -0.20
N THR A 230 -13.57 -12.92 0.02
CA THR A 230 -14.22 -11.87 0.82
C THR A 230 -13.67 -11.85 2.24
N ILE A 231 -13.57 -13.02 2.87
CA ILE A 231 -13.03 -13.18 4.24
C ILE A 231 -11.55 -12.78 4.27
N ASP A 232 -10.77 -13.32 3.35
CA ASP A 232 -9.34 -13.02 3.16
C ASP A 232 -9.08 -11.51 3.02
N ASN A 233 -9.95 -10.81 2.29
CA ASN A 233 -9.89 -9.37 2.09
C ASN A 233 -10.29 -8.59 3.36
N ALA A 234 -11.32 -9.03 4.08
CA ALA A 234 -11.72 -8.46 5.36
C ALA A 234 -10.62 -8.58 6.43
N VAL A 235 -9.95 -9.74 6.49
CA VAL A 235 -8.79 -9.94 7.37
C VAL A 235 -7.66 -8.99 6.98
N ARG A 236 -7.36 -8.85 5.67
CA ARG A 236 -6.29 -7.95 5.18
C ARG A 236 -6.58 -6.46 5.37
N SER A 237 -7.85 -6.05 5.40
CA SER A 237 -8.20 -4.67 5.74
C SER A 237 -8.09 -4.40 7.26
N ASN A 238 -7.84 -5.46 8.04
CA ASN A 238 -7.81 -5.47 9.50
C ASN A 238 -9.00 -4.75 10.14
N ASN A 239 -10.16 -4.84 9.50
CA ASN A 239 -11.41 -4.37 10.05
C ASN A 239 -12.03 -5.53 10.85
N PHE A 240 -11.75 -5.57 12.15
CA PHE A 240 -12.27 -6.61 13.05
C PHE A 240 -13.81 -6.68 13.03
N GLN A 241 -14.48 -5.52 12.97
CA GLN A 241 -15.95 -5.46 12.93
C GLN A 241 -16.50 -6.13 11.66
N LEU A 242 -15.83 -5.96 10.52
CA LEU A 242 -16.19 -6.64 9.29
C LEU A 242 -15.98 -8.16 9.39
N VAL A 243 -14.86 -8.60 9.97
CA VAL A 243 -14.59 -10.04 10.16
C VAL A 243 -15.62 -10.67 11.09
N GLU A 244 -15.94 -10.02 12.21
CA GLU A 244 -16.96 -10.47 13.16
C GLU A 244 -18.35 -10.55 12.50
N TRP A 245 -18.73 -9.53 11.74
CA TRP A 245 -19.99 -9.54 11.00
C TRP A 245 -20.04 -10.69 9.97
N LEU A 246 -18.96 -10.92 9.22
CA LEU A 246 -18.87 -12.04 8.27
C LEU A 246 -18.95 -13.40 8.97
N HIS A 247 -18.41 -13.53 10.17
CA HIS A 247 -18.50 -14.79 10.92
C HIS A 247 -19.92 -15.17 11.30
N TYR A 248 -20.73 -14.19 11.71
CA TYR A 248 -22.13 -14.45 12.07
C TYR A 248 -23.06 -14.62 10.87
N ASN A 249 -22.75 -13.99 9.74
CA ASN A 249 -23.66 -13.97 8.58
C ASN A 249 -23.22 -14.89 7.43
N GLN A 250 -21.92 -15.21 7.33
CA GLN A 250 -21.30 -15.87 6.17
C GLN A 250 -20.26 -16.93 6.60
N SER A 251 -20.60 -17.69 7.65
CA SER A 251 -19.71 -18.63 8.33
C SER A 251 -19.13 -19.73 7.41
N GLU A 252 -19.86 -20.14 6.37
CA GLU A 252 -19.46 -21.17 5.42
C GLU A 252 -18.31 -20.75 4.50
N SER A 253 -18.06 -19.44 4.35
CA SER A 253 -17.00 -18.91 3.48
C SER A 253 -15.61 -18.93 4.13
N PHE A 254 -15.50 -19.25 5.42
CA PHE A 254 -14.24 -19.26 6.13
C PHE A 254 -13.39 -20.49 5.79
N GLN A 255 -12.08 -20.28 5.71
CA GLN A 255 -11.07 -21.30 5.43
C GLN A 255 -9.85 -21.06 6.32
N SER A 256 -8.96 -22.05 6.43
CA SER A 256 -7.70 -21.92 7.18
C SER A 256 -6.85 -20.72 6.71
N SER A 257 -7.02 -20.26 5.46
CA SER A 257 -6.35 -19.06 4.92
C SER A 257 -6.66 -17.80 5.72
N ALA A 258 -7.89 -17.65 6.23
CA ALA A 258 -8.28 -16.49 7.03
C ALA A 258 -7.50 -16.44 8.35
N MET A 259 -7.39 -17.60 9.01
CA MET A 259 -6.61 -17.75 10.24
C MET A 259 -5.10 -17.58 9.97
N ASP A 260 -4.58 -18.16 8.89
CA ASP A 260 -3.19 -17.96 8.47
C ASP A 260 -2.86 -16.49 8.21
N LEU A 261 -3.77 -15.73 7.59
CA LEU A 261 -3.58 -14.31 7.32
C LEU A 261 -3.69 -13.46 8.59
N SER A 262 -4.58 -13.83 9.52
CA SER A 262 -4.76 -13.11 10.78
C SER A 262 -3.48 -13.04 11.60
N ALA A 263 -2.63 -14.07 11.51
CA ALA A 263 -1.33 -14.12 12.17
C ALA A 263 -0.38 -12.99 11.73
N ARG A 264 -0.52 -12.47 10.50
CA ARG A 264 0.23 -11.28 10.08
C ARG A 264 -0.40 -9.97 10.58
N MET A 265 -1.71 -9.95 10.78
CA MET A 265 -2.45 -8.75 11.18
C MET A 265 -2.30 -8.45 12.67
N GLY A 266 -2.13 -9.50 13.48
CA GLY A 266 -1.72 -9.40 14.88
C GLY A 266 -2.39 -10.42 15.78
N LEU A 267 -1.84 -10.56 16.99
CA LEU A 267 -2.24 -11.58 17.95
C LEU A 267 -3.72 -11.54 18.33
N THR A 268 -4.32 -10.34 18.42
CA THR A 268 -5.73 -10.18 18.84
C THR A 268 -6.69 -10.88 17.89
N LEU A 269 -6.56 -10.63 16.58
CA LEU A 269 -7.43 -11.24 15.58
C LEU A 269 -7.19 -12.75 15.49
N LEU A 270 -5.93 -13.18 15.58
CA LEU A 270 -5.58 -14.60 15.59
C LEU A 270 -6.18 -15.36 16.78
N LYS A 271 -6.11 -14.79 18.00
CA LYS A 271 -6.75 -15.38 19.19
C LYS A 271 -8.26 -15.48 19.02
N TRP A 272 -8.89 -14.45 18.48
CA TRP A 272 -10.32 -14.49 18.20
C TRP A 272 -10.68 -15.60 17.20
N PHE A 273 -9.92 -15.75 16.11
CA PHE A 273 -10.09 -16.87 15.18
C PHE A 273 -9.93 -18.21 15.88
N HIS A 274 -8.87 -18.38 16.67
CA HIS A 274 -8.62 -19.63 17.39
C HIS A 274 -9.74 -20.03 18.35
N SER A 275 -10.38 -19.06 19.00
CA SER A 275 -11.48 -19.31 19.95
C SER A 275 -12.84 -19.52 19.28
N ASN A 276 -13.05 -19.01 18.07
CA ASN A 276 -14.39 -19.00 17.42
C ASN A 276 -14.47 -19.87 16.16
N ARG A 277 -13.34 -20.39 15.65
CA ARG A 277 -13.25 -21.14 14.39
C ARG A 277 -12.46 -22.44 14.55
N THR A 278 -12.77 -23.43 13.71
CA THR A 278 -12.23 -24.79 13.81
C THR A 278 -11.32 -25.19 12.64
N GLU A 279 -11.26 -24.38 11.58
CA GLU A 279 -10.47 -24.63 10.35
C GLU A 279 -8.97 -24.72 10.60
N GLY A 280 -8.49 -24.15 11.71
CA GLY A 280 -7.10 -24.24 12.15
C GLY A 280 -6.10 -23.42 11.34
N CYS A 281 -4.85 -23.45 11.81
CA CYS A 281 -3.71 -22.86 11.12
C CYS A 281 -3.02 -23.90 10.24
N THR A 282 -2.46 -23.44 9.13
CA THR A 282 -1.44 -24.16 8.39
C THR A 282 -0.06 -23.57 8.69
N ILE A 283 0.98 -24.13 8.07
CA ILE A 283 2.36 -23.60 8.15
C ILE A 283 2.44 -22.13 7.73
N ARG A 284 1.52 -21.69 6.87
CA ARG A 284 1.44 -20.29 6.44
C ARG A 284 1.16 -19.33 7.58
N SER A 285 0.48 -19.75 8.65
CA SER A 285 0.26 -18.90 9.83
C SER A 285 1.58 -18.47 10.48
N MET A 286 2.49 -19.41 10.73
CA MET A 286 3.81 -19.12 11.31
C MET A 286 4.68 -18.28 10.36
N ILE A 287 4.63 -18.58 9.05
CA ILE A 287 5.31 -17.78 8.02
C ILE A 287 4.78 -16.33 8.04
N ASN A 288 3.46 -16.16 8.03
CA ASN A 288 2.79 -14.85 8.04
C ASN A 288 3.06 -14.06 9.32
N ALA A 289 3.02 -14.71 10.49
CA ALA A 289 3.41 -14.13 11.77
C ALA A 289 4.86 -13.67 11.76
N SER A 290 5.75 -14.43 11.12
CA SER A 290 7.18 -14.09 11.04
C SER A 290 7.45 -12.88 10.15
N PHE A 291 6.52 -12.52 9.27
CA PHE A 291 6.54 -11.27 8.50
C PHE A 291 5.81 -10.12 9.19
N SER A 292 5.22 -10.37 10.36
CA SER A 292 4.79 -9.30 11.25
C SER A 292 6.00 -8.79 12.06
N HIS A 293 5.88 -7.59 12.61
CA HIS A 293 6.86 -7.07 13.57
C HIS A 293 6.54 -7.49 15.02
N ASP A 294 5.71 -8.52 15.19
CA ASP A 294 5.17 -8.94 16.48
C ASP A 294 5.65 -10.36 16.84
N LEU A 295 6.76 -10.44 17.59
CA LEU A 295 7.29 -11.70 18.11
C LEU A 295 6.28 -12.44 19.00
N GLU A 296 5.38 -11.72 19.68
CA GLU A 296 4.39 -12.35 20.57
C GLU A 296 3.40 -13.22 19.78
N THR A 297 3.08 -12.84 18.54
CA THR A 297 2.27 -13.71 17.66
C THR A 297 2.99 -15.01 17.33
N VAL A 298 4.30 -14.97 17.07
CA VAL A 298 5.14 -16.16 16.80
C VAL A 298 5.23 -17.06 18.03
N LYS A 299 5.47 -16.49 19.22
CA LYS A 299 5.50 -17.23 20.49
C LYS A 299 4.16 -17.91 20.76
N TRP A 300 3.06 -17.17 20.61
CA TRP A 300 1.73 -17.70 20.86
C TRP A 300 1.38 -18.86 19.92
N LEU A 301 1.71 -18.75 18.62
CA LEU A 301 1.55 -19.86 17.67
C LEU A 301 2.40 -21.07 18.05
N ARG A 302 3.62 -20.84 18.59
CA ARG A 302 4.46 -21.95 19.06
C ARG A 302 3.75 -22.74 20.16
N GLU A 303 3.27 -22.03 21.17
CA GLU A 303 2.66 -22.61 22.37
C GLU A 303 1.31 -23.27 22.11
N ASN A 304 0.50 -22.70 21.21
CA ASN A 304 -0.90 -23.09 21.05
C ASN A 304 -1.18 -23.89 19.76
N ARG A 305 -0.26 -23.88 18.79
CA ARG A 305 -0.45 -24.47 17.45
C ARG A 305 0.81 -25.17 16.94
N SER A 306 1.46 -25.96 17.78
CA SER A 306 2.71 -26.64 17.43
C SER A 306 2.61 -27.69 16.33
N ASP A 307 1.39 -28.16 16.07
CA ASP A 307 0.98 -29.02 14.97
C ASP A 307 0.98 -28.32 13.61
N SER A 308 0.92 -26.98 13.59
CA SER A 308 0.73 -26.22 12.34
C SER A 308 2.01 -25.97 11.55
N TYR A 309 3.20 -26.26 12.07
CA TYR A 309 4.48 -26.01 11.38
C TYR A 309 5.47 -27.17 11.57
N ASN A 310 6.50 -27.19 10.71
CA ASN A 310 7.55 -28.19 10.74
C ASN A 310 8.89 -27.60 11.24
N ASN A 311 9.89 -28.47 11.38
CA ASN A 311 11.26 -28.13 11.78
C ASN A 311 12.07 -27.36 10.71
N ARG A 312 11.50 -27.03 9.55
CA ARG A 312 12.15 -26.26 8.47
C ARG A 312 11.57 -24.86 8.32
N ILE A 313 10.73 -24.42 9.25
CA ILE A 313 10.01 -23.15 9.14
C ILE A 313 10.96 -21.95 9.01
N LEU A 314 12.11 -21.95 9.69
CA LEU A 314 13.12 -20.90 9.52
C LEU A 314 13.66 -20.87 8.09
N ASN A 315 13.89 -22.04 7.48
CA ASN A 315 14.33 -22.14 6.09
C ASN A 315 13.30 -21.53 5.14
N GLU A 316 12.02 -21.87 5.32
CA GLU A 316 10.92 -21.31 4.52
C GLU A 316 10.86 -19.78 4.65
N ILE A 317 10.98 -19.23 5.86
CA ILE A 317 10.97 -17.78 6.10
C ILE A 317 12.12 -17.09 5.38
N ILE A 318 13.34 -17.64 5.45
CA ILE A 318 14.53 -17.09 4.79
C ILE A 318 14.38 -17.12 3.25
N LEU A 319 13.74 -18.15 2.69
CA LEU A 319 13.54 -18.30 1.24
C LEU A 319 12.40 -17.42 0.69
N ASN A 320 11.53 -16.90 1.55
CA ASN A 320 10.38 -16.11 1.13
C ASN A 320 10.73 -14.66 0.77
N SER A 321 9.84 -14.02 0.00
CA SER A 321 10.05 -12.66 -0.51
C SER A 321 9.57 -11.54 0.44
N HIS A 322 9.39 -11.81 1.73
CA HIS A 322 8.91 -10.81 2.68
C HIS A 322 9.96 -10.52 3.76
N PRO A 323 10.02 -9.28 4.27
CA PRO A 323 10.92 -8.95 5.37
C PRO A 323 10.47 -9.65 6.66
N SER A 324 11.43 -10.00 7.51
CA SER A 324 11.23 -10.54 8.86
C SER A 324 12.24 -9.87 9.79
N SER A 325 11.92 -9.71 11.07
CA SER A 325 12.84 -9.10 12.03
C SER A 325 13.94 -10.09 12.44
N TYR A 326 15.14 -9.56 12.72
CA TYR A 326 16.23 -10.38 13.25
C TYR A 326 15.82 -11.14 14.52
N GLU A 327 15.05 -10.48 15.39
CA GLU A 327 14.54 -11.04 16.64
C GLU A 327 13.69 -12.30 16.44
N ILE A 328 12.80 -12.30 15.43
CA ILE A 328 11.97 -13.46 15.10
C ILE A 328 12.84 -14.60 14.55
N LEU A 329 13.77 -14.29 13.64
CA LEU A 329 14.69 -15.28 13.07
C LEU A 329 15.54 -15.93 14.15
N GLN A 330 16.06 -15.11 15.07
CA GLN A 330 16.84 -15.57 16.22
C GLN A 330 16.01 -16.46 17.13
N TYR A 331 14.78 -16.06 17.48
CA TYR A 331 13.89 -16.90 18.28
C TYR A 331 13.66 -18.27 17.62
N LEU A 332 13.31 -18.31 16.34
CA LEU A 332 13.07 -19.58 15.63
C LEU A 332 14.33 -20.45 15.56
N TYR A 333 15.50 -19.84 15.41
CA TYR A 333 16.79 -20.52 15.46
C TYR A 333 17.08 -21.10 16.84
N ASP A 334 16.88 -20.33 17.90
CA ASP A 334 17.10 -20.76 19.30
C ASP A 334 16.14 -21.91 19.67
N GLN A 335 14.96 -21.96 19.04
CA GLN A 335 14.02 -23.08 19.16
C GLN A 335 14.38 -24.31 18.31
N ASN A 336 15.52 -24.31 17.60
CA ASN A 336 15.96 -25.35 16.68
C ASN A 336 14.93 -25.70 15.58
N LEU A 337 14.18 -24.70 15.12
CA LEU A 337 13.16 -24.87 14.06
C LEU A 337 13.74 -24.65 12.66
N TYR A 338 14.91 -25.24 12.41
CA TYR A 338 15.61 -25.17 11.13
C TYR A 338 16.30 -26.48 10.77
N GLU A 339 16.60 -26.62 9.48
CA GLU A 339 17.56 -27.60 8.99
C GLU A 339 18.73 -26.90 8.28
N LYS A 340 19.88 -27.59 8.21
CA LYS A 340 21.03 -27.10 7.46
C LYS A 340 20.65 -26.96 5.98
N PHE A 341 20.90 -25.79 5.40
CA PHE A 341 20.58 -25.55 4.01
C PHE A 341 21.55 -26.30 3.09
N ASN A 342 21.01 -26.90 2.03
CA ASN A 342 21.77 -27.42 0.90
C ASN A 342 21.57 -26.49 -0.32
N ILE A 343 22.25 -25.33 -0.33
CA ILE A 343 21.95 -24.24 -1.29
C ILE A 343 22.47 -24.50 -2.72
N ASN A 344 23.07 -25.65 -3.03
CA ASN A 344 23.56 -25.93 -4.39
C ASN A 344 22.44 -25.97 -5.47
N LEU A 345 21.17 -26.02 -5.07
CA LEU A 345 20.01 -26.15 -5.97
C LEU A 345 19.01 -24.97 -5.94
N LEU A 346 19.14 -24.04 -5.00
CA LEU A 346 18.28 -22.85 -4.93
C LEU A 346 19.13 -21.60 -5.16
N LYS A 347 18.83 -20.89 -6.25
CA LYS A 347 19.55 -19.70 -6.71
C LYS A 347 19.70 -18.72 -5.55
N LEU A 348 20.90 -18.65 -4.96
CA LEU A 348 21.28 -17.58 -4.03
C LEU A 348 20.97 -16.20 -4.65
N ASP A 349 21.11 -16.12 -5.97
CA ASP A 349 20.71 -14.99 -6.82
C ASP A 349 19.20 -14.70 -6.80
N ASP A 350 18.33 -15.70 -6.66
CA ASP A 350 16.87 -15.52 -6.53
C ASP A 350 16.49 -15.08 -5.11
N ILE A 351 17.12 -15.65 -4.08
CA ILE A 351 17.00 -15.14 -2.69
C ILE A 351 17.47 -13.68 -2.65
N PHE A 352 18.64 -13.41 -3.24
CA PHE A 352 19.28 -12.11 -3.27
C PHE A 352 18.48 -11.09 -4.11
N SER A 353 18.11 -11.39 -5.35
CA SER A 353 17.31 -10.50 -6.20
C SER A 353 15.94 -10.22 -5.59
N ARG A 354 15.27 -11.24 -5.02
CA ARG A 354 14.06 -11.00 -4.24
C ARG A 354 14.35 -10.08 -3.06
N SER A 355 15.49 -10.22 -2.38
CA SER A 355 15.84 -9.48 -1.14
C SER A 355 16.38 -8.07 -1.35
N ALA A 356 17.01 -7.81 -2.49
CA ALA A 356 17.76 -6.58 -2.74
C ALA A 356 16.88 -5.44 -3.28
N HIS A 357 15.61 -5.71 -3.60
CA HIS A 357 14.65 -4.69 -4.02
C HIS A 357 13.99 -3.90 -2.87
N ASN A 358 14.31 -4.20 -1.60
CA ASN A 358 13.61 -3.58 -0.46
C ASN A 358 14.55 -3.39 0.75
N ASP A 359 14.61 -2.17 1.30
CA ASP A 359 15.43 -1.75 2.47
C ASP A 359 15.19 -2.55 3.78
N ARG A 360 14.43 -3.65 3.74
CA ARG A 360 13.90 -4.38 4.92
C ARG A 360 14.37 -5.81 5.05
N ARG A 361 15.33 -6.25 4.22
CA ARG A 361 15.90 -7.61 4.31
C ARG A 361 17.36 -7.61 4.77
N GLU A 362 17.86 -6.48 5.26
CA GLU A 362 19.14 -6.41 5.98
C GLU A 362 19.13 -7.41 7.16
N ASP A 363 18.02 -7.52 7.89
CA ASP A 363 17.88 -8.45 9.01
C ASP A 363 18.04 -9.92 8.59
N ILE A 364 17.37 -10.36 7.52
CA ILE A 364 17.50 -11.73 7.01
C ILE A 364 18.94 -11.98 6.53
N LEU A 365 19.53 -11.07 5.76
CA LEU A 365 20.89 -11.22 5.25
C LEU A 365 21.94 -11.21 6.37
N ASN A 366 21.80 -10.29 7.33
CA ASN A 366 22.68 -10.20 8.51
C ASN A 366 22.54 -11.45 9.38
N PHE A 367 21.33 -11.95 9.57
CA PHE A 367 21.09 -13.21 10.27
C PHE A 367 21.77 -14.38 9.55
N MET A 368 21.59 -14.51 8.23
CA MET A 368 22.25 -15.56 7.45
C MET A 368 23.79 -15.49 7.56
N ILE A 369 24.35 -14.27 7.61
CA ILE A 369 25.79 -14.05 7.79
C ILE A 369 26.26 -14.44 9.20
N ASP A 370 25.54 -13.99 10.24
CA ASP A 370 25.89 -14.23 11.63
C ASP A 370 25.86 -15.74 11.96
N TYR A 371 24.94 -16.49 11.34
CA TYR A 371 24.75 -17.93 11.54
C TYR A 371 25.25 -18.78 10.36
N GLN A 372 26.19 -18.27 9.55
CA GLN A 372 26.57 -18.93 8.30
C GLN A 372 27.11 -20.35 8.49
N ASN A 373 27.89 -20.61 9.54
CA ASN A 373 28.55 -21.91 9.71
C ASN A 373 27.54 -22.99 10.09
N GLN A 374 26.48 -22.61 10.81
CA GLN A 374 25.43 -23.49 11.28
C GLN A 374 24.40 -23.74 10.18
N LEU A 375 23.98 -22.69 9.48
CA LEU A 375 22.96 -22.78 8.44
C LEU A 375 23.52 -23.23 7.08
N PHE A 376 24.74 -22.81 6.74
CA PHE A 376 25.36 -22.96 5.42
C PHE A 376 26.78 -23.55 5.48
N PRO A 377 26.98 -24.72 6.13
CA PRO A 377 28.33 -25.26 6.40
C PRO A 377 29.15 -25.60 5.16
N ALA A 378 28.51 -25.79 4.00
CA ALA A 378 29.16 -26.16 2.74
C ALA A 378 29.47 -24.94 1.83
N PHE A 379 29.26 -23.71 2.31
CA PHE A 379 29.18 -22.54 1.44
C PHE A 379 29.73 -21.25 2.10
N ASP A 380 30.61 -20.52 1.42
CA ASP A 380 31.07 -19.20 1.87
C ASP A 380 30.07 -18.11 1.42
N LEU A 381 29.07 -17.90 2.27
CA LEU A 381 27.97 -16.97 2.00
C LEU A 381 28.45 -15.52 1.82
N LYS A 382 29.43 -15.07 2.63
CA LYS A 382 29.96 -13.70 2.55
C LYS A 382 30.60 -13.43 1.20
N LYS A 383 31.41 -14.36 0.69
CA LYS A 383 32.07 -14.22 -0.61
C LYS A 383 31.06 -14.09 -1.75
N GLU A 384 30.03 -14.92 -1.75
CA GLU A 384 29.01 -14.94 -2.81
C GLU A 384 28.09 -13.72 -2.77
N LEU A 385 27.70 -13.25 -1.58
CA LEU A 385 26.96 -12.01 -1.43
C LEU A 385 27.77 -10.80 -1.95
N ARG A 386 29.10 -10.74 -1.75
CA ARG A 386 29.97 -9.70 -2.34
C ARG A 386 29.91 -9.70 -3.87
N ILE A 387 29.92 -10.89 -4.48
CA ILE A 387 29.83 -11.06 -5.94
C ILE A 387 28.47 -10.57 -6.45
N LEU A 388 27.38 -10.95 -5.78
CA LEU A 388 26.03 -10.55 -6.16
C LEU A 388 25.78 -9.04 -5.99
N ILE A 389 26.26 -8.43 -4.90
CA ILE A 389 26.20 -6.98 -4.69
C ILE A 389 26.91 -6.25 -5.84
N LYS A 390 28.12 -6.71 -6.20
CA LYS A 390 28.89 -6.13 -7.30
C LYS A 390 28.22 -6.32 -8.66
N ARG A 391 27.59 -7.48 -8.89
CA ARG A 391 26.91 -7.82 -10.15
C ARG A 391 25.66 -6.98 -10.38
N HIS A 392 24.88 -6.74 -9.33
CA HIS A 392 23.58 -6.05 -9.44
C HIS A 392 23.62 -4.56 -9.07
N GLY A 393 24.76 -4.05 -8.60
CA GLY A 393 24.96 -2.62 -8.31
C GLY A 393 24.14 -2.10 -7.12
N TYR A 394 23.79 -2.96 -6.16
CA TYR A 394 23.05 -2.56 -4.97
C TYR A 394 23.95 -1.83 -3.97
N PHE A 395 23.46 -0.73 -3.39
CA PHE A 395 24.11 -0.07 -2.26
C PHE A 395 23.66 -0.76 -0.96
N SER A 396 24.52 -1.63 -0.43
CA SER A 396 24.33 -2.33 0.84
C SER A 396 24.51 -1.36 2.03
N TYR A 397 23.50 -0.56 2.33
CA TYR A 397 23.43 0.02 3.67
C TYR A 397 23.12 -1.13 4.65
N GLY A 398 23.86 -1.21 5.76
CA GLY A 398 23.55 -2.10 6.89
C GLY A 398 23.87 -3.60 6.77
N ILE A 399 24.31 -4.13 5.62
CA ILE A 399 24.70 -5.56 5.52
C ILE A 399 26.13 -5.78 6.05
N LYS A 400 26.32 -6.69 7.01
CA LYS A 400 27.58 -7.05 7.67
C LYS A 400 28.51 -7.94 6.81
N ILE A 401 28.88 -7.50 5.60
CA ILE A 401 29.68 -8.30 4.65
C ILE A 401 31.18 -8.07 4.77
#